data_AF-A0A370DYQ3-F1
#
_entry.id   AF-A0A370DYQ3-F1
#
_cell.length_a   1.000
_cell.length_b   1.000
_cell.length_c   1.000
_cell.angle_alpha   90.00
_cell.angle_beta   90.00
_cell.angle_gamma   90.00
#
_symmetry.space_group_name_H-M   'P 1'
#
loop_
_entity.id
_entity.type
_entity.pdbx_description
1 polymer ?
#
loop_
_entity_poly.entity_id
_entity_poly.type
_entity_poly.pdbx_seq_one_letter_code
_entity_poly.pdbx_strand_id
1 'polypeptide(L)' 'MATRKQYTKEFKLDAVSLVVDQGYSRSEAARSLDINAQMLGRWVKELQSDDGQAFRGNGKLTPEQEE' A
#
# COMPACT_ATOMS: atom_id res chain seq x y z
N MET A 1 21.73 -2.68 5.75
CA MET A 1 20.52 -2.04 6.31
C MET A 1 19.59 -1.69 5.15
N ALA A 2 18.46 -2.39 5.00
CA ALA A 2 17.54 -2.12 3.90
C ALA A 2 16.78 -0.82 4.19
N THR A 3 17.08 0.24 3.45
CA THR A 3 16.37 1.52 3.50
C THR A 3 14.93 1.29 3.06
N ARG A 4 14.00 1.23 4.02
CA ARG A 4 12.56 1.18 3.72
C ARG A 4 12.17 2.48 3.03
N LYS A 5 11.86 2.42 1.73
CA LYS A 5 11.26 3.55 0.99
C LYS A 5 9.98 3.98 1.72
N GLN A 6 9.97 5.19 2.27
CA GLN A 6 8.78 5.77 2.87
C GLN A 6 7.93 6.41 1.78
N TYR A 7 6.67 5.99 1.69
CA TYR A 7 5.70 6.57 0.76
C TYR A 7 4.72 7.42 1.56
N THR A 8 4.45 8.63 1.06
CA THR A 8 3.49 9.55 1.66
C THR A 8 2.08 8.97 1.58
N LYS A 9 1.18 9.43 2.45
CA LYS A 9 -0.23 8.99 2.44
C LYS A 9 -0.89 9.28 1.09
N GLU A 10 -0.60 10.45 0.52
CA GLU A 10 -1.11 10.90 -0.78
C GLU A 10 -0.66 9.95 -1.91
N PHE A 11 0.61 9.53 -1.90
CA PHE A 11 1.12 8.57 -2.90
C PHE A 11 0.41 7.22 -2.80
N LYS A 12 0.14 6.74 -1.59
CA LYS A 12 -0.59 5.48 -1.39
C LYS A 12 -2.04 5.59 -1.85
N LEU A 13 -2.69 6.72 -1.57
CA LEU A 13 -4.07 7.00 -2.00
C LEU A 13 -4.16 7.06 -3.53
N ASP A 14 -3.25 7.78 -4.18
CA ASP A 14 -3.19 7.88 -5.63
C ASP A 14 -2.98 6.50 -6.28
N ALA A 15 -2.06 5.70 -5.73
CA ALA A 15 -1.81 4.35 -6.19
C ALA A 15 -3.02 3.42 -6.06
N VAL A 16 -3.77 3.52 -4.95
CA VAL A 16 -4.99 2.73 -4.75
C VAL A 16 -6.13 3.24 -5.63
N SER A 17 -6.23 4.56 -5.83
CA SER A 17 -7.22 5.19 -6.73
C SER A 17 -7.01 4.72 -8.16
N LEU A 18 -5.76 4.59 -8.63
CA LEU A 18 -5.46 3.99 -9.94
C LEU A 18 -6.08 2.60 -10.13
N VAL A 19 -6.12 1.77 -9.07
CA VAL A 19 -6.68 0.43 -9.13
C VAL A 19 -8.21 0.44 -9.01
N VAL A 20 -8.75 1.26 -8.10
CA VAL A 20 -10.17 1.26 -7.76
C VAL A 20 -11.00 2.14 -8.70
N ASP A 21 -10.52 3.36 -8.98
CA ASP A 21 -11.20 4.38 -9.78
C ASP A 21 -10.91 4.20 -11.27
N GLN A 22 -9.64 4.04 -11.64
CA GLN A 22 -9.26 3.83 -13.04
C GLN A 22 -9.34 2.37 -13.50
N GLY A 23 -9.62 1.43 -12.59
CA GLY A 23 -9.79 0.01 -12.92
C GLY A 23 -8.51 -0.72 -13.34
N TYR A 24 -7.32 -0.16 -13.06
CA TYR A 24 -6.06 -0.83 -13.37
C TYR A 24 -5.89 -2.11 -12.54
N SER A 25 -5.24 -3.11 -13.13
CA SER A 25 -4.79 -4.26 -12.35
C SER A 25 -3.71 -3.83 -11.36
N ARG A 26 -3.69 -4.43 -10.16
CA ARG A 26 -2.66 -4.16 -9.13
C ARG A 26 -1.23 -4.28 -9.68
N SER A 27 -1.01 -5.21 -10.60
CA SER A 27 0.28 -5.41 -11.27
C SER A 27 0.63 -4.32 -12.28
N GLU A 28 -0.37 -3.72 -12.92
CA GLU A 28 -0.19 -2.63 -13.90
C GLU A 28 0.04 -1.30 -13.18
N ALA A 29 -0.83 -0.96 -12.22
CA ALA A 29 -0.66 0.24 -11.40
C ALA A 29 0.69 0.21 -10.66
N ALA A 30 1.11 -0.94 -10.15
CA ALA A 30 2.41 -1.08 -9.51
C ALA A 30 3.59 -0.89 -10.49
N ARG A 31 3.47 -1.36 -11.73
CA ARG A 31 4.48 -1.13 -12.77
C ARG A 31 4.54 0.34 -13.19
N SER A 32 3.40 1.01 -13.34
CA SER A 32 3.35 2.44 -13.67
C SER A 32 3.98 3.32 -12.59
N LEU A 33 3.87 2.91 -11.33
CA LEU A 33 4.39 3.66 -10.17
C LEU A 33 5.77 3.18 -9.70
N ASP A 34 6.37 2.20 -10.39
CA ASP A 34 7.62 1.53 -10.00
C ASP A 34 7.62 1.07 -8.52
N ILE A 35 6.51 0.45 -8.09
CA ILE A 35 6.35 -0.12 -6.75
C ILE A 35 6.09 -1.61 -6.81
N ASN A 36 6.18 -2.26 -5.64
CA ASN A 36 5.87 -3.67 -5.53
C ASN A 36 4.35 -3.89 -5.54
N ALA A 37 3.86 -4.75 -6.44
CA ALA A 37 2.44 -5.07 -6.58
C ALA A 37 1.82 -5.67 -5.29
N GLN A 38 2.62 -6.38 -4.48
CA GLN A 38 2.19 -6.92 -3.20
C GLN A 38 1.93 -5.80 -2.18
N MET A 39 2.73 -4.73 -2.22
CA MET A 39 2.53 -3.53 -1.38
C MET A 39 1.26 -2.79 -1.79
N LEU A 40 1.03 -2.64 -3.09
CA LEU A 40 -0.18 -2.01 -3.60
C LEU A 40 -1.43 -2.81 -3.21
N GLY A 41 -1.38 -4.15 -3.33
CA GLY A 41 -2.45 -5.02 -2.85
C GLY A 41 -2.76 -4.86 -1.36
N ARG A 42 -1.72 -4.67 -0.52
CA ARG A 42 -1.90 -4.35 0.91
C ARG A 42 -2.58 -3.00 1.10
N TRP A 43 -2.16 -1.95 0.38
CA TRP A 43 -2.79 -0.62 0.50
C TRP A 43 -4.25 -0.60 0.05
N VAL A 44 -4.59 -1.32 -1.03
CA VAL A 44 -5.98 -1.46 -1.49
C VAL A 44 -6.82 -2.13 -0.42
N LYS A 45 -6.30 -3.19 0.21
CA LYS A 45 -6.98 -3.91 1.29
C LYS A 45 -7.12 -3.06 2.55
N GLU A 46 -6.07 -2.33 2.94
CA GLU A 46 -6.10 -1.42 4.08
C GLU A 46 -7.09 -0.26 3.88
N LEU A 47 -7.26 0.23 2.64
CA LEU A 47 -8.26 1.24 2.31
C LEU A 47 -9.69 0.68 2.36
N GLN A 48 -9.91 -0.53 1.85
CA GLN A 48 -11.24 -1.16 1.84
C GLN A 48 -11.67 -1.73 3.20
N SER A 49 -10.72 -2.15 4.04
CA SER A 49 -11.01 -2.74 5.35
C SER A 49 -11.16 -1.72 6.48
N ASP A 50 -10.82 -0.44 6.29
CA ASP A 50 -10.78 0.52 7.39
C ASP A 50 -11.63 1.78 7.14
N ASP A 51 -12.80 1.80 7.79
CA ASP A 51 -13.88 2.82 7.78
C ASP A 51 -13.50 4.14 8.50
N GLY A 52 -12.24 4.60 8.39
CA GLY A 52 -11.85 5.90 8.96
C GLY A 52 -10.39 6.09 9.36
N GLN A 53 -9.56 5.07 9.17
CA GLN A 53 -8.21 5.05 9.71
C GLN A 53 -7.25 4.18 8.86
N ALA A 54 -7.48 4.13 7.55
CA ALA A 54 -6.51 3.64 6.58
C ALA A 54 -5.22 4.49 6.64
N PHE A 55 -4.05 3.84 6.54
CA PHE A 55 -2.71 4.45 6.52
C PHE A 55 -2.11 4.94 7.86
N ARG A 56 -2.72 4.69 9.03
CA ARG A 56 -1.95 4.75 10.31
C ARG A 56 -0.79 3.78 10.16
N GLY A 57 0.44 4.29 10.28
CA GLY A 57 1.69 3.66 9.82
C GLY A 57 2.09 2.31 10.43
N ASN A 58 1.16 1.50 10.93
CA ASN A 58 1.34 0.13 11.39
C ASN A 58 -0.04 -0.55 11.55
N GLY A 59 -0.64 -1.05 10.46
CA GLY A 59 -1.60 -2.17 10.57
C GLY A 59 -0.84 -3.37 11.16
N LYS A 60 -1.04 -3.64 12.46
CA LYS A 60 -0.10 -4.30 13.38
C LYS A 60 0.34 -5.76 13.03
N LEU A 61 1.59 -6.05 13.41
CA LEU A 61 2.21 -7.35 13.83
C LEU A 61 2.79 -8.30 12.76
N THR A 62 4.12 -8.23 12.57
CA THR A 62 4.93 -9.46 12.41
C THR A 62 5.73 -9.67 13.70
N PRO A 63 5.46 -10.73 14.50
CA PRO A 63 6.27 -11.13 15.66
C PRO A 63 7.56 -11.83 15.20
N GLU A 64 8.28 -11.23 14.24
CA GLU A 64 9.55 -11.72 13.71
C GLU A 64 10.63 -10.62 13.82
N GLN A 65 10.45 -9.71 14.80
CA GLN A 65 11.47 -8.80 15.29
C GLN A 65 11.86 -9.11 16.75
N GLU A 66 11.52 -10.32 17.21
CA GLU A 66 12.12 -10.90 18.40
C GLU A 66 13.25 -11.84 17.94
N GLU A 67 14.35 -11.24 17.48
CA GLU A 67 15.77 -11.64 17.68
C GLU A 67 16.70 -10.65 16.96
#